data_AF-N8VY63-F1
#
_entry.id   AF-N8VY63-F1
#
_cell.length_a   1.000
_cell.length_b   1.000
_cell.length_c   1.000
_cell.angle_alpha   90.00
_cell.angle_beta   90.00
_cell.angle_gamma   90.00
#
_symmetry.space_group_name_H-M   'P 1'
#
loop_
_entity.id
_entity.type
_entity.pdbx_description
1 polymer ?
#
loop_
_entity_poly.entity_id
_entity_poly.type
_entity_poly.pdbx_seq_one_letter_code
_entity_poly.pdbx_strand_id
1 'polypeptide(L)'
;MQRLIQDFSIPAVFAGFITFLIGISVSAVLVIQGAQSLGANTAQISSWFWALGLAIGLSGLILSWKYKYPVATAWSTPGIALIIASTGHYDLYEAIGAFLMCGVAIAIVGFSGIFQKLMAHIPQSLTCAMLAGILLKFGIQIFSSMQTYLGFILSMLLIYLVSKRLFPRYSIVLTVILGAMICPFFIEFQLHSITWSLAQPVWMQPAFSWSALLGLALPLFVINMTSQNLPGIAMIKSYGYQPHVNQLVGWTGVALFATISHNVALAFANVEEREAALLTFLCSASGVQFWGIGSAFWGLILGIFVLILFRLKLKNKP
;
A
#
# COMPACT_ATOMS: atom_id res chain seq x y z
N MET A 1 23.48 -8.58 13.39
CA MET A 1 22.33 -9.36 13.92
C MET A 1 22.15 -9.23 15.43
N GLN A 2 23.22 -9.21 16.25
CA GLN A 2 23.11 -9.06 17.72
C GLN A 2 22.32 -7.82 18.19
N ARG A 3 22.40 -6.68 17.50
CA ARG A 3 21.58 -5.49 17.80
C ARG A 3 20.07 -5.68 17.55
N LEU A 4 19.68 -6.48 16.56
CA LEU A 4 18.27 -6.68 16.18
C LEU A 4 17.49 -7.50 17.22
N ILE A 5 18.17 -8.47 17.84
CA ILE A 5 17.64 -9.27 18.95
C ILE A 5 17.58 -8.43 20.23
N GLN A 6 18.52 -7.50 20.43
CA GLN A 6 18.54 -6.58 21.56
C GLN A 6 17.48 -5.46 21.46
N ASP A 7 17.16 -5.02 20.23
CA ASP A 7 16.10 -4.03 19.97
C ASP A 7 14.68 -4.67 19.96
N PHE A 8 14.60 -6.00 20.02
CA PHE A 8 13.32 -6.71 20.09
C PHE A 8 12.68 -6.49 21.45
N SER A 9 11.50 -5.89 21.44
CA SER A 9 10.71 -5.71 22.65
C SER A 9 9.27 -6.14 22.39
N ILE A 10 8.68 -6.83 23.37
CA ILE A 10 7.25 -7.18 23.35
C ILE A 10 6.37 -5.94 23.02
N PRO A 11 6.60 -4.73 23.59
CA PRO A 11 5.80 -3.56 23.25
C PRO A 11 5.90 -3.19 21.76
N ALA A 12 7.08 -3.27 21.15
CA ALA A 12 7.26 -2.95 19.73
C ALA A 12 6.52 -3.94 18.82
N VAL A 13 6.53 -5.23 19.15
CA VAL A 13 5.76 -6.25 18.41
C VAL A 13 4.27 -5.95 18.46
N PHE A 14 3.74 -5.66 19.65
CA PHE A 14 2.33 -5.31 19.81
C PHE A 14 1.98 -3.99 19.13
N ALA A 15 2.85 -2.97 19.17
CA ALA A 15 2.63 -1.71 18.46
C ALA A 15 2.54 -1.93 16.94
N GLY A 16 3.45 -2.74 16.37
CA GLY A 16 3.42 -3.12 14.96
C GLY A 16 2.17 -3.93 14.61
N PHE A 17 1.80 -4.92 15.43
CA PHE A 17 0.59 -5.72 15.25
C PHE A 17 -0.69 -4.86 15.32
N ILE A 18 -0.80 -3.95 16.29
CA ILE A 18 -1.93 -3.03 16.42
C ILE A 18 -2.00 -2.11 15.20
N THR A 19 -0.86 -1.61 14.72
CA THR A 19 -0.79 -0.76 13.51
C THR A 19 -1.32 -1.51 12.29
N PHE A 20 -0.86 -2.75 12.09
CA PHE A 20 -1.34 -3.62 11.01
C PHE A 20 -2.84 -3.91 11.15
N LEU A 21 -3.28 -4.34 12.33
CA LEU A 21 -4.65 -4.74 12.60
C LEU A 21 -5.63 -3.59 12.36
N ILE A 22 -5.31 -2.39 12.87
CA ILE A 22 -6.14 -1.20 12.64
C ILE A 22 -6.15 -0.85 11.14
N GLY A 23 -4.97 -0.89 10.48
CA GLY A 23 -4.86 -0.61 9.06
C GLY A 23 -5.75 -1.51 8.19
N ILE A 24 -5.70 -2.83 8.42
CA ILE A 24 -6.47 -3.80 7.63
C ILE A 24 -7.95 -3.79 8.00
N SER A 25 -8.30 -3.75 9.28
CA SER A 25 -9.69 -3.92 9.73
C SER A 25 -10.60 -2.78 9.30
N VAL A 26 -10.09 -1.55 9.24
CA VAL A 26 -10.92 -0.36 8.98
C VAL A 26 -11.31 -0.23 7.50
N SER A 27 -10.50 -0.75 6.58
CA SER A 27 -10.68 -0.43 5.16
C SER A 27 -10.44 -1.55 4.16
N ALA A 28 -10.13 -2.78 4.60
CA ALA A 28 -10.04 -3.93 3.69
C ALA A 28 -11.35 -4.17 2.94
N VAL A 29 -12.50 -4.00 3.59
CA VAL A 29 -13.82 -4.15 2.94
C VAL A 29 -13.98 -3.14 1.81
N LEU A 30 -13.58 -1.88 2.01
CA LEU A 30 -13.62 -0.86 0.97
C LEU A 30 -12.66 -1.20 -0.18
N VAL A 31 -11.47 -1.74 0.12
CA VAL A 31 -10.51 -2.17 -0.91
C VAL A 31 -11.12 -3.29 -1.76
N ILE A 32 -11.77 -4.28 -1.14
CA ILE A 32 -12.48 -5.35 -1.86
C ILE A 32 -13.59 -4.75 -2.74
N GLN A 33 -14.43 -3.88 -2.19
CA GLN A 33 -15.51 -3.23 -2.93
C GLN A 33 -15.00 -2.38 -4.09
N GLY A 34 -13.93 -1.60 -3.88
CA GLY A 34 -13.30 -0.80 -4.93
C GLY A 34 -12.65 -1.65 -6.01
N ALA A 35 -12.07 -2.80 -5.67
CA ALA A 35 -11.55 -3.73 -6.66
C ALA A 35 -12.68 -4.40 -7.46
N GLN A 36 -13.76 -4.81 -6.79
CA GLN A 36 -14.94 -5.37 -7.45
C GLN A 36 -15.62 -4.34 -8.36
N SER A 37 -15.68 -3.06 -7.97
CA SER A 37 -16.25 -1.99 -8.80
C SER A 37 -15.45 -1.72 -10.08
N LEU A 38 -14.18 -2.11 -10.10
CA LEU A 38 -13.30 -2.09 -11.27
C LEU A 38 -13.38 -3.39 -12.11
N GLY A 39 -14.21 -4.36 -11.70
CA GLY A 39 -14.38 -5.65 -12.38
C GLY A 39 -13.36 -6.73 -11.96
N ALA A 40 -12.64 -6.55 -10.85
CA ALA A 40 -11.69 -7.55 -10.38
C ALA A 40 -12.39 -8.82 -9.87
N ASN A 41 -11.88 -9.98 -10.27
CA ASN A 41 -12.30 -11.27 -9.74
C ASN A 41 -11.60 -11.63 -8.41
N THR A 42 -12.06 -12.70 -7.74
CA THR A 42 -11.52 -13.14 -6.45
C THR A 42 -10.01 -13.41 -6.47
N ALA A 43 -9.49 -14.00 -7.56
CA ALA A 43 -8.07 -14.29 -7.69
C ALA A 43 -7.23 -13.01 -7.80
N GLN A 44 -7.71 -12.03 -8.56
CA GLN A 44 -7.08 -10.71 -8.71
C GLN A 44 -7.12 -9.92 -7.39
N ILE A 45 -8.25 -9.93 -6.67
CA ILE A 45 -8.37 -9.29 -5.35
C ILE A 45 -7.39 -9.92 -4.37
N SER A 46 -7.34 -11.25 -4.30
CA SER A 46 -6.39 -11.98 -3.45
C SER A 46 -4.93 -11.64 -3.79
N SER A 47 -4.58 -11.62 -5.08
CA SER A 47 -3.26 -11.20 -5.56
C SER A 47 -2.95 -9.75 -5.20
N TRP A 48 -3.95 -8.86 -5.26
CA TRP A 48 -3.77 -7.45 -4.93
C TRP A 48 -3.49 -7.26 -3.43
N PHE A 49 -4.23 -7.95 -2.55
CA PHE A 49 -3.94 -7.95 -1.11
C PHE A 49 -2.56 -8.54 -0.79
N TRP A 50 -2.16 -9.61 -1.48
CA TRP A 50 -0.81 -10.17 -1.36
C TRP A 50 0.26 -9.12 -1.69
N ALA A 51 0.12 -8.43 -2.83
CA ALA A 51 1.08 -7.44 -3.26
C ALA A 51 1.08 -6.18 -2.36
N LEU A 52 -0.10 -5.72 -1.92
CA LEU A 52 -0.23 -4.61 -0.97
C LEU A 52 0.41 -4.94 0.38
N GLY A 53 0.15 -6.14 0.90
CA GLY A 53 0.71 -6.59 2.17
C GLY A 53 2.25 -6.60 2.14
N LEU A 54 2.84 -7.10 1.06
CA LEU A 54 4.29 -7.07 0.86
C LEU A 54 4.82 -5.65 0.67
N ALA A 55 4.17 -4.83 -0.17
CA ALA A 55 4.58 -3.46 -0.44
C ALA A 55 4.59 -2.60 0.83
N ILE A 56 3.49 -2.64 1.59
CA ILE A 56 3.31 -1.90 2.84
C ILE A 56 4.27 -2.45 3.91
N GLY A 57 4.29 -3.77 4.11
CA GLY A 57 5.15 -4.40 5.11
C GLY A 57 6.63 -4.12 4.88
N LEU A 58 7.12 -4.31 3.66
CA LEU A 58 8.52 -4.08 3.31
C LEU A 58 8.88 -2.60 3.35
N SER A 59 8.05 -1.70 2.79
CA SER A 59 8.36 -0.27 2.81
C SER A 59 8.35 0.29 4.25
N GLY A 60 7.35 -0.06 5.07
CA GLY A 60 7.30 0.34 6.47
C GLY A 60 8.51 -0.18 7.26
N LEU A 61 8.87 -1.45 7.07
CA LEU A 61 10.03 -2.08 7.69
C LEU A 61 11.34 -1.37 7.27
N ILE A 62 11.58 -1.26 5.96
CA ILE A 62 12.82 -0.71 5.40
C ILE A 62 12.99 0.75 5.81
N LEU A 63 11.94 1.57 5.71
CA LEU A 63 12.01 2.99 6.06
C LEU A 63 12.20 3.18 7.58
N SER A 64 11.48 2.43 8.40
CA SER A 64 11.67 2.45 9.86
C SER A 64 13.08 2.02 10.24
N TRP A 65 13.58 0.96 9.63
CA TRP A 65 14.92 0.43 9.90
C TRP A 65 16.02 1.38 9.44
N LYS A 66 15.85 2.02 8.28
CA LYS A 66 16.82 2.95 7.70
C LYS A 66 16.88 4.27 8.47
N TYR A 67 15.74 4.85 8.82
CA TYR A 67 15.69 6.19 9.42
C TYR A 67 15.55 6.22 10.94
N LYS A 68 15.37 5.06 11.60
CA LYS A 68 15.37 4.91 13.06
C LYS A 68 14.25 5.67 13.79
N TYR A 69 13.12 5.88 13.12
CA TYR A 69 11.87 6.34 13.72
C TYR A 69 10.69 5.54 13.13
N PRO A 70 9.55 5.43 13.81
CA PRO A 70 8.43 4.61 13.36
C PRO A 70 7.83 5.18 12.06
N VAL A 71 7.96 4.44 10.96
CA VAL A 71 7.32 4.73 9.68
C VAL A 71 6.32 3.64 9.37
N ALA A 72 5.04 4.00 9.39
CA ALA A 72 3.98 3.15 8.91
C ALA A 72 3.55 3.61 7.51
N THR A 73 3.66 2.73 6.53
CA THR A 73 3.05 2.92 5.21
C THR A 73 1.70 2.21 5.20
N ALA A 74 0.79 2.65 4.34
CA ALA A 74 -0.55 2.07 4.20
C ALA A 74 -1.11 2.40 2.81
N TRP A 75 -2.21 1.75 2.43
CA TRP A 75 -3.00 2.19 1.28
C TRP A 75 -3.82 3.44 1.62
N SER A 76 -4.42 4.05 0.60
CA SER A 76 -5.18 5.28 0.75
C SER A 76 -6.69 5.05 0.82
N THR A 77 -7.27 5.03 2.02
CA THR A 77 -8.73 4.88 2.19
C THR A 77 -9.54 5.94 1.42
N PRO A 78 -9.19 7.24 1.44
CA PRO A 78 -9.86 8.23 0.60
C PRO A 78 -9.63 7.99 -0.89
N GLY A 79 -8.47 7.43 -1.27
CA GLY A 79 -8.21 7.01 -2.65
C GLY A 79 -9.12 5.85 -3.09
N ILE A 80 -9.40 4.89 -2.21
CA ILE A 80 -10.37 3.82 -2.49
C ILE A 80 -11.79 4.38 -2.64
N ALA A 81 -12.18 5.33 -1.78
CA ALA A 81 -13.48 5.99 -1.91
C ALA A 81 -13.63 6.71 -3.26
N LEU A 82 -12.54 7.32 -3.77
CA LEU A 82 -12.52 7.90 -5.11
C LEU A 82 -12.76 6.84 -6.20
N ILE A 83 -12.11 5.68 -6.14
CA ILE A 83 -12.33 4.58 -7.10
C ILE A 83 -13.81 4.17 -7.11
N ILE A 84 -14.39 3.98 -5.92
CA ILE A 84 -15.79 3.59 -5.78
C ILE A 84 -16.70 4.70 -6.36
N ALA A 85 -16.36 5.97 -6.14
CA ALA A 85 -17.09 7.09 -6.73
C ALA A 85 -16.95 7.18 -8.26
N SER A 86 -15.90 6.58 -8.84
CA SER A 86 -15.64 6.51 -10.28
C SER A 86 -16.09 5.18 -10.92
N THR A 87 -16.97 4.43 -10.26
CA THR A 87 -17.47 3.13 -10.76
C THR A 87 -18.05 3.25 -12.17
N GLY A 88 -17.67 2.31 -13.05
CA GLY A 88 -18.16 2.24 -14.43
C GLY A 88 -17.43 3.15 -15.43
N HIS A 89 -16.53 4.02 -14.98
CA HIS A 89 -15.73 4.87 -15.86
C HIS A 89 -14.38 4.28 -16.26
N TYR A 90 -13.84 3.38 -15.43
CA TYR A 90 -12.52 2.76 -15.63
C TYR A 90 -12.59 1.28 -15.29
N ASP A 91 -11.82 0.48 -16.01
CA ASP A 91 -11.61 -0.92 -15.65
C ASP A 91 -10.41 -1.09 -14.70
N LEU A 92 -10.22 -2.32 -14.21
CA LEU A 92 -9.11 -2.68 -13.34
C LEU A 92 -7.74 -2.34 -13.94
N TYR A 93 -7.54 -2.54 -15.24
CA TYR A 93 -6.22 -2.40 -15.87
C TYR A 93 -5.86 -0.93 -16.07
N GLU A 94 -6.83 -0.09 -16.44
CA GLU A 94 -6.69 1.37 -16.47
C GLU A 94 -6.44 1.94 -15.08
N ALA A 95 -7.13 1.43 -14.05
CA ALA A 95 -6.90 1.82 -12.67
C ALA A 95 -5.48 1.44 -12.19
N ILE A 96 -4.97 0.26 -12.55
CA ILE A 96 -3.58 -0.13 -12.27
C ILE A 96 -2.61 0.82 -12.98
N GLY A 97 -2.83 1.17 -14.24
CA GLY A 97 -2.04 2.18 -14.96
C GLY A 97 -2.05 3.53 -14.24
N ALA A 98 -3.22 3.97 -13.78
CA ALA A 98 -3.37 5.20 -12.99
C ALA A 98 -2.62 5.14 -11.64
N PHE A 99 -2.63 4.01 -10.92
CA PHE A 99 -1.84 3.84 -9.70
C PHE A 99 -0.34 3.92 -9.96
N LEU A 100 0.14 3.31 -11.05
CA LEU A 100 1.55 3.39 -11.43
C LEU A 100 1.95 4.83 -11.76
N MET A 101 1.16 5.54 -12.57
CA MET A 101 1.40 6.93 -12.91
C MET A 101 1.35 7.84 -11.67
N CYS A 102 0.40 7.61 -10.77
CA CYS A 102 0.36 8.27 -9.47
C CYS A 102 1.64 7.98 -8.67
N GLY A 103 2.08 6.73 -8.62
CA GLY A 103 3.34 6.33 -7.97
C GLY A 103 4.56 7.04 -8.54
N VAL A 104 4.65 7.17 -9.88
CA VAL A 104 5.73 7.91 -10.56
C VAL A 104 5.71 9.36 -10.10
N ALA A 105 4.54 10.00 -10.16
CA ALA A 105 4.39 11.39 -9.77
C ALA A 105 4.76 11.64 -8.30
N ILE A 106 4.32 10.76 -7.39
CA ILE A 106 4.69 10.78 -5.97
C ILE A 106 6.21 10.65 -5.81
N ALA A 107 6.84 9.70 -6.51
CA ALA A 107 8.27 9.46 -6.42
C ALA A 107 9.09 10.67 -6.91
N ILE A 108 8.73 11.23 -8.07
CA ILE A 108 9.39 12.43 -8.64
C ILE A 108 9.24 13.62 -7.69
N VAL A 109 8.03 13.90 -7.22
CA VAL A 109 7.76 15.03 -6.33
C VAL A 109 8.40 14.86 -4.95
N GLY A 110 8.46 13.62 -4.45
CA GLY A 110 9.14 13.27 -3.21
C GLY A 110 10.64 13.48 -3.31
N PHE A 111 11.31 12.82 -4.27
CA PHE A 111 12.77 12.89 -4.40
C PHE A 111 13.29 14.26 -4.85
N SER A 112 12.50 15.03 -5.62
CA SER A 112 12.86 16.41 -5.99
C SER A 112 12.80 17.41 -4.83
N GLY A 113 12.15 17.04 -3.71
CA GLY A 113 11.95 17.89 -2.56
C GLY A 113 10.92 19.01 -2.75
N ILE A 114 10.17 18.99 -3.86
CA ILE A 114 9.06 19.91 -4.10
C ILE A 114 8.03 19.78 -2.97
N PHE A 115 7.68 18.55 -2.57
CA PHE A 115 6.74 18.32 -1.48
C PHE A 115 7.20 18.96 -0.16
N GLN A 116 8.46 18.78 0.22
CA GLN A 116 9.00 19.39 1.45
C GLN A 116 8.98 20.91 1.39
N LYS A 117 9.31 21.51 0.24
CA LYS A 117 9.25 22.97 0.04
C LYS A 117 7.81 23.50 0.20
N LEU A 118 6.84 22.84 -0.43
CA LEU A 118 5.43 23.21 -0.29
C LEU A 118 4.95 23.05 1.15
N MET A 119 5.26 21.91 1.78
CA MET A 119 4.90 21.64 3.17
C MET A 119 5.51 22.64 4.16
N ALA A 120 6.70 23.16 3.89
CA ALA A 120 7.35 24.16 4.77
C ALA A 120 6.54 25.46 4.90
N HIS A 121 5.64 25.74 3.97
CA HIS A 121 4.74 26.90 4.02
C HIS A 121 3.45 26.62 4.79
N ILE A 122 3.19 25.37 5.18
CA ILE A 122 1.99 24.97 5.91
C ILE A 122 2.26 25.14 7.42
N PRO A 123 1.55 26.03 8.12
CA PRO A 123 1.72 26.21 9.56
C PRO A 123 1.39 24.92 10.32
N GLN A 124 2.15 24.62 11.39
CA GLN A 124 1.94 23.42 12.21
C GLN A 124 0.51 23.35 12.78
N SER A 125 -0.12 24.49 13.06
CA SER A 125 -1.52 24.57 13.52
C SER A 125 -2.49 23.99 12.49
N LEU A 126 -2.30 24.24 11.20
CA LEU A 126 -3.14 23.67 10.15
C LEU A 126 -2.97 22.16 10.07
N THR A 127 -1.74 21.66 10.20
CA THR A 127 -1.48 20.23 10.14
C THR A 127 -2.04 19.47 11.34
N CYS A 128 -1.96 20.05 12.54
CA CYS A 128 -2.66 19.53 13.73
C CYS A 128 -4.18 19.57 13.55
N ALA A 129 -4.74 20.63 12.97
CA ALA A 129 -6.18 20.74 12.69
C ALA A 129 -6.65 19.68 11.66
N MET A 130 -5.83 19.38 10.63
CA MET A 130 -6.12 18.31 9.67
C MET A 130 -6.18 16.94 10.35
N LEU A 131 -5.20 16.62 11.21
CA LEU A 131 -5.22 15.39 12.00
C LEU A 131 -6.47 15.32 12.90
N ALA A 132 -6.79 16.41 13.61
CA ALA A 132 -7.96 16.49 14.47
C ALA A 132 -9.27 16.30 13.70
N GLY A 133 -9.44 16.94 12.53
CA GLY A 133 -10.63 16.80 11.70
C GLY A 133 -10.82 15.39 11.16
N ILE A 134 -9.75 14.73 10.72
CA ILE A 134 -9.79 13.32 10.28
C ILE A 134 -10.19 12.42 11.44
N LEU A 135 -9.57 12.58 12.62
CA LEU A 135 -9.89 11.80 13.82
C LEU A 135 -11.32 12.05 14.32
N LEU A 136 -11.79 13.29 14.29
CA LEU A 136 -13.14 13.67 14.67
C LEU A 136 -14.19 13.01 13.77
N LYS A 137 -13.95 12.96 12.45
CA LYS A 137 -14.85 12.28 11.51
C LYS A 137 -15.07 10.82 11.90
N PHE A 138 -14.00 10.10 12.26
CA PHE A 138 -14.11 8.72 12.76
C PHE A 138 -14.90 8.63 14.06
N GLY A 139 -14.67 9.56 15.00
CA GLY A 139 -15.42 9.63 16.25
C GLY A 139 -16.92 9.85 16.05
N ILE A 140 -17.30 10.79 15.16
CA ILE A 140 -18.70 11.10 14.85
C ILE A 140 -19.40 9.93 14.14
N GLN A 141 -18.70 9.26 13.22
CA GLN A 141 -19.29 8.17 12.43
C GLN A 141 -19.77 6.99 13.29
N ILE A 142 -19.18 6.77 14.47
CA ILE A 142 -19.64 5.76 15.44
C ILE A 142 -21.08 6.02 15.86
N PHE A 143 -21.49 7.26 16.08
CA PHE A 143 -22.86 7.59 16.53
C PHE A 143 -23.91 7.29 15.45
N SER A 144 -23.55 7.45 14.18
CA SER A 144 -24.40 7.01 13.07
C SER A 144 -24.59 5.49 13.12
N SER A 145 -23.49 4.74 13.27
CA SER A 145 -23.54 3.27 13.41
C SER A 145 -24.27 2.79 14.67
N MET A 146 -24.33 3.59 15.74
CA MET A 146 -25.08 3.27 16.96
C MET A 146 -26.58 3.20 16.73
N GLN A 147 -27.13 3.83 15.69
CA GLN A 147 -28.55 3.70 15.37
C GLN A 147 -28.92 2.26 15.00
N THR A 148 -28.00 1.53 14.37
CA THR A 148 -28.20 0.14 13.94
C THR A 148 -27.60 -0.87 14.92
N TYR A 149 -26.43 -0.59 15.50
CA TYR A 149 -25.64 -1.57 16.25
C TYR A 149 -25.32 -1.13 17.69
N LEU A 150 -26.28 -0.51 18.38
CA LEU A 150 -26.11 0.05 19.73
C LEU A 150 -25.52 -0.95 20.72
N GLY A 151 -26.13 -2.14 20.84
CA GLY A 151 -25.71 -3.16 21.80
C GLY A 151 -24.27 -3.65 21.60
N PHE A 152 -23.88 -3.85 20.33
CA PHE A 152 -22.52 -4.25 19.98
C PHE A 152 -21.50 -3.17 20.33
N ILE A 153 -21.80 -1.91 19.97
CA ILE A 153 -20.91 -0.78 20.20
C ILE A 153 -20.74 -0.51 21.71
N LEU A 154 -21.81 -0.57 22.50
CA LEU A 154 -21.71 -0.42 23.95
C LEU A 154 -20.94 -1.57 24.61
N SER A 155 -21.14 -2.80 24.15
CA SER A 155 -20.37 -3.95 24.62
C SER A 155 -18.89 -3.80 24.29
N MET A 156 -18.58 -3.27 23.11
CA MET A 156 -17.21 -2.96 22.71
C MET A 156 -16.57 -1.87 23.56
N LEU A 157 -17.31 -0.81 23.87
CA LEU A 157 -16.87 0.24 24.76
C LEU A 157 -16.61 -0.30 26.18
N LEU A 158 -17.51 -1.15 26.70
CA LEU A 158 -17.35 -1.77 28.01
C LEU A 158 -16.10 -2.67 28.06
N ILE A 159 -15.92 -3.52 27.06
CA ILE A 159 -14.72 -4.35 26.92
C ILE A 159 -13.47 -3.48 26.88
N TYR A 160 -13.49 -2.39 26.11
CA TYR A 160 -12.37 -1.45 26.05
C TYR A 160 -12.07 -0.83 27.41
N LEU A 161 -13.08 -0.32 28.12
CA LEU A 161 -12.90 0.32 29.44
C LEU A 161 -12.37 -0.66 30.49
N VAL A 162 -12.93 -1.87 30.55
CA VAL A 162 -12.48 -2.94 31.46
C VAL A 162 -11.06 -3.37 31.11
N SER A 163 -10.77 -3.60 29.83
CA SER A 163 -9.43 -3.97 29.36
C SER A 163 -8.42 -2.85 29.58
N LYS A 164 -8.83 -1.58 29.46
CA LYS A 164 -7.99 -0.42 29.74
C LYS A 164 -7.65 -0.30 31.22
N ARG A 165 -8.56 -0.68 32.11
CA ARG A 165 -8.34 -0.71 33.56
C ARG A 165 -7.42 -1.86 33.99
N LEU A 166 -7.63 -3.06 33.46
CA LEU A 166 -6.91 -4.27 33.88
C LEU A 166 -5.56 -4.43 33.15
N PHE A 167 -5.54 -4.20 31.83
CA PHE A 167 -4.39 -4.40 30.97
C PHE A 167 -4.19 -3.21 30.02
N PRO A 168 -3.84 -2.00 30.50
CA PRO A 168 -3.82 -0.76 29.71
C PRO A 168 -3.07 -0.88 28.38
N ARG A 169 -1.96 -1.64 28.40
CA ARG A 169 -1.06 -1.89 27.27
C ARG A 169 -1.65 -2.82 26.20
N TYR A 170 -2.56 -3.72 26.56
CA TYR A 170 -3.20 -4.69 25.64
C TYR A 170 -4.67 -4.37 25.35
N SER A 171 -5.18 -3.27 25.89
CA SER A 171 -6.60 -2.87 25.81
C SER A 171 -7.20 -2.95 24.40
N ILE A 172 -6.51 -2.40 23.39
CA ILE A 172 -6.99 -2.40 22.00
C ILE A 172 -7.07 -3.84 21.45
N VAL A 173 -6.04 -4.66 21.68
CA VAL A 173 -5.99 -6.05 21.19
C VAL A 173 -7.09 -6.88 21.82
N LEU A 174 -7.26 -6.77 23.14
CA LEU A 174 -8.34 -7.44 23.87
C LEU A 174 -9.71 -7.00 23.36
N THR A 175 -9.88 -5.69 23.11
CA THR A 175 -11.13 -5.16 22.53
C THR A 175 -11.43 -5.81 21.19
N VAL A 176 -10.45 -5.91 20.29
CA VAL A 176 -10.68 -6.52 18.98
C VAL A 176 -11.01 -8.02 19.10
N ILE A 177 -10.22 -8.77 19.87
CA ILE A 177 -10.42 -10.23 20.01
C ILE A 177 -11.79 -10.53 20.62
N LEU A 178 -12.09 -9.92 21.76
CA LEU A 178 -13.37 -10.12 22.43
C LEU A 178 -14.53 -9.58 21.59
N GLY A 179 -14.30 -8.51 20.82
CA GLY A 179 -15.26 -7.95 19.87
C GLY A 179 -15.64 -8.91 18.77
N ALA A 180 -14.64 -9.53 18.14
CA ALA A 180 -14.85 -10.57 17.15
C ALA A 180 -15.59 -11.78 17.76
N MET A 181 -15.30 -12.16 19.01
CA MET A 181 -16.01 -13.23 19.70
C MET A 181 -17.46 -12.91 19.98
N ILE A 182 -17.79 -11.65 20.34
CA ILE A 182 -19.17 -11.27 20.65
C ILE A 182 -19.99 -10.87 19.40
N CYS A 183 -19.33 -10.56 18.28
CA CYS A 183 -19.96 -10.12 17.04
C CYS A 183 -21.15 -11.00 16.60
N PRO A 184 -21.05 -12.35 16.60
CA PRO A 184 -22.15 -13.21 16.17
C PRO A 184 -23.43 -13.11 17.02
N PHE A 185 -23.35 -12.58 18.24
CA PHE A 185 -24.53 -12.40 19.10
C PHE A 185 -25.31 -11.12 18.77
N PHE A 186 -24.70 -10.15 18.09
CA PHE A 186 -25.32 -8.86 17.80
C PHE A 186 -25.58 -8.62 16.32
N ILE A 187 -24.82 -9.27 15.44
CA ILE A 187 -24.86 -9.07 14.00
C ILE A 187 -25.05 -10.45 13.37
N GLU A 188 -25.94 -10.56 12.38
CA GLU A 188 -26.08 -11.79 11.59
C GLU A 188 -24.74 -12.14 10.95
N PHE A 189 -24.06 -13.11 11.53
CA PHE A 189 -22.72 -13.51 11.13
C PHE A 189 -22.79 -14.77 10.27
N GLN A 190 -22.78 -14.59 8.96
CA GLN A 190 -22.73 -15.70 8.02
C GLN A 190 -21.27 -16.10 7.78
N LEU A 191 -20.84 -17.17 8.46
CA LEU A 191 -19.62 -17.89 8.10
C LEU A 191 -19.80 -18.52 6.72
N HIS A 192 -19.43 -17.79 5.68
CA HIS A 192 -19.26 -18.39 4.36
C HIS A 192 -18.17 -19.46 4.45
N SER A 193 -18.30 -20.52 3.65
CA SER A 193 -17.31 -21.58 3.57
C SER A 193 -15.91 -20.99 3.32
N ILE A 194 -15.05 -21.06 4.33
CA ILE A 194 -13.68 -20.57 4.25
C ILE A 194 -12.89 -21.59 3.43
N THR A 195 -12.64 -21.26 2.17
CA THR A 195 -11.70 -22.00 1.33
C THR A 195 -10.29 -21.50 1.62
N TRP A 196 -9.51 -22.33 2.29
CA TRP A 196 -8.10 -22.02 2.55
C TRP A 196 -7.31 -22.15 1.24
N SER A 197 -6.78 -21.03 0.77
CA SER A 197 -5.84 -21.00 -0.34
C SER A 197 -4.72 -20.01 -0.04
N LEU A 198 -3.51 -20.32 -0.49
CA LEU A 198 -2.42 -19.37 -0.42
C LEU A 198 -2.65 -18.29 -1.49
N ALA A 199 -2.61 -17.03 -1.09
CA ALA A 199 -2.68 -15.93 -2.06
C ALA A 199 -1.47 -16.02 -3.01
N GLN A 200 -1.74 -16.08 -4.30
CA GLN A 200 -0.71 -16.17 -5.35
C GLN A 200 -0.68 -14.88 -6.17
N PRO A 201 0.51 -14.48 -6.65
CA PRO A 201 0.61 -13.37 -7.57
C PRO A 201 -0.07 -13.72 -8.90
N VAL A 202 -0.97 -12.84 -9.33
CA VAL A 202 -1.62 -12.86 -10.65
C VAL A 202 -1.09 -11.66 -11.42
N TRP A 203 -0.57 -11.92 -12.62
CA TRP A 203 -0.14 -10.85 -13.49
C TRP A 203 -1.35 -10.05 -14.01
N MET A 204 -1.36 -8.75 -13.74
CA MET A 204 -2.38 -7.82 -14.22
C MET A 204 -1.69 -6.72 -15.01
N GLN A 205 -1.79 -6.78 -16.34
CA GLN A 205 -1.09 -5.85 -17.22
C GLN A 205 -1.70 -4.44 -17.09
N PRO A 206 -0.92 -3.40 -16.79
CA PRO A 206 -1.45 -2.04 -16.74
C PRO A 206 -1.86 -1.56 -18.14
N ALA A 207 -3.00 -0.88 -18.21
CA ALA A 207 -3.42 -0.11 -19.36
C ALA A 207 -3.24 1.38 -19.07
N PHE A 208 -2.62 2.11 -19.99
CA PHE A 208 -2.38 3.54 -19.83
C PHE A 208 -3.32 4.32 -20.74
N SER A 209 -4.15 5.17 -20.14
CA SER A 209 -5.06 6.05 -20.86
C SER A 209 -4.99 7.47 -20.31
N TRP A 210 -5.22 8.47 -21.18
CA TRP A 210 -5.23 9.87 -20.79
C TRP A 210 -6.39 10.19 -19.84
N SER A 211 -7.53 9.51 -20.05
CA SER A 211 -8.71 9.58 -19.18
C SER A 211 -8.39 9.09 -17.78
N ALA A 212 -7.72 7.94 -17.61
CA ALA A 212 -7.34 7.42 -16.30
C ALA A 212 -6.23 8.25 -15.65
N LEU A 213 -5.31 8.81 -16.44
CA LEU A 213 -4.27 9.71 -15.93
C LEU A 213 -4.86 10.98 -15.32
N LEU A 214 -5.74 11.67 -16.05
CA LEU A 214 -6.32 12.93 -15.60
C LEU A 214 -7.45 12.72 -14.59
N GLY A 215 -8.30 11.72 -14.80
CA GLY A 215 -9.50 11.52 -13.98
C GLY A 215 -9.28 10.63 -12.76
N LEU A 216 -8.20 9.85 -12.69
CA LEU A 216 -7.91 8.97 -11.56
C LEU A 216 -6.52 9.19 -10.96
N ALA A 217 -5.44 9.13 -11.76
CA ALA A 217 -4.08 9.21 -11.24
C ALA A 217 -3.77 10.57 -10.57
N LEU A 218 -4.15 11.67 -11.22
CA LEU A 218 -3.92 13.02 -10.70
C LEU A 218 -4.72 13.30 -9.40
N PRO A 219 -6.04 13.01 -9.34
CA PRO A 219 -6.78 13.08 -8.08
C PRO A 219 -6.18 12.20 -6.96
N LEU A 220 -5.80 10.95 -7.26
CA LEU A 220 -5.15 10.07 -6.29
C LEU A 220 -3.82 10.65 -5.80
N PHE A 221 -3.03 11.25 -6.68
CA PHE A 221 -1.79 11.93 -6.32
C PHE A 221 -2.06 13.08 -5.33
N VAL A 222 -3.04 13.94 -5.62
CA VAL A 222 -3.42 15.06 -4.74
C VAL A 222 -3.92 14.56 -3.39
N ILE A 223 -4.78 13.54 -3.38
CA ILE A 223 -5.29 12.91 -2.15
C ILE A 223 -4.13 12.35 -1.31
N ASN A 224 -3.19 11.64 -1.94
CA ASN A 224 -2.05 11.05 -1.23
C ASN A 224 -1.11 12.11 -0.66
N MET A 225 -0.86 13.19 -1.39
CA MET A 225 -0.03 14.30 -0.90
C MET A 225 -0.67 15.02 0.28
N THR A 226 -1.95 15.35 0.17
CA THR A 226 -2.66 16.22 1.12
C THR A 226 -3.21 15.47 2.33
N SER A 227 -3.83 14.31 2.13
CA SER A 227 -4.57 13.60 3.19
C SER A 227 -3.76 12.52 3.89
N GLN A 228 -2.68 12.03 3.27
CA GLN A 228 -1.87 10.94 3.84
C GLN A 228 -0.45 11.39 4.20
N ASN A 229 0.31 11.87 3.21
CA ASN A 229 1.72 12.22 3.42
C ASN A 229 1.86 13.41 4.37
N LEU A 230 1.06 14.45 4.18
CA LEU A 230 1.14 15.66 5.00
C LEU A 230 0.81 15.38 6.49
N PRO A 231 -0.35 14.77 6.85
CA PRO A 231 -0.65 14.42 8.24
C PRO A 231 0.31 13.37 8.81
N GLY A 232 0.76 12.40 8.01
CA GLY A 232 1.72 11.38 8.44
C GLY A 232 3.07 11.96 8.85
N ILE A 233 3.60 12.90 8.04
CA ILE A 233 4.84 13.61 8.38
C ILE A 233 4.64 14.49 9.63
N ALA A 234 3.48 15.13 9.78
CA ALA A 234 3.16 15.93 10.94
C ALA A 234 3.11 15.13 12.23
N MET A 235 2.55 13.92 12.16
CA MET A 235 2.51 12.98 13.28
C MET A 235 3.93 12.57 13.67
N ILE A 236 4.80 12.23 12.72
CA ILE A 236 6.22 11.93 13.03
C ILE A 236 6.90 13.12 13.73
N LYS A 237 6.65 14.35 13.25
CA LYS A 237 7.17 15.58 13.87
C LYS A 237 6.61 15.84 15.27
N SER A 238 5.34 15.54 15.53
CA SER A 238 4.73 15.77 16.85
C SER A 238 5.32 14.87 17.94
N TYR A 239 5.92 13.74 17.57
CA TYR A 239 6.71 12.90 18.46
C TYR A 239 8.18 13.37 18.62
N GLY A 240 8.55 14.53 18.08
CA GLY A 240 9.88 15.13 18.22
C GLY A 240 10.92 14.62 17.21
N TYR A 241 10.52 13.82 16.21
CA TYR A 241 11.43 13.36 15.17
C TYR A 241 11.61 14.41 14.06
N GLN A 242 12.77 14.37 13.39
CA GLN A 242 13.07 15.17 12.19
C GLN A 242 13.01 14.27 10.95
N PRO A 243 11.83 14.08 10.33
CA PRO A 243 11.68 13.13 9.25
C PRO A 243 12.43 13.54 7.97
N HIS A 244 13.00 12.55 7.29
CA HIS A 244 13.59 12.67 5.95
C HIS A 244 12.48 12.76 4.89
N VAL A 245 11.72 13.86 4.88
CA VAL A 245 10.47 14.05 4.12
C VAL A 245 10.60 13.59 2.66
N ASN A 246 11.61 14.09 1.94
CA ASN A 246 11.81 13.79 0.52
C ASN A 246 11.96 12.29 0.26
N GLN A 247 12.73 11.62 1.12
CA GLN A 247 12.98 10.19 0.97
C GLN A 247 11.77 9.37 1.39
N LEU A 248 11.07 9.76 2.47
CA LEU A 248 9.84 9.08 2.87
C LEU A 248 8.78 9.14 1.76
N VAL A 249 8.51 10.33 1.23
CA VAL A 249 7.52 10.52 0.15
C VAL A 249 7.99 9.87 -1.16
N GLY A 250 9.27 10.00 -1.50
CA GLY A 250 9.82 9.37 -2.70
C GLY A 250 9.67 7.85 -2.66
N TRP A 251 10.05 7.23 -1.54
CA TRP A 251 9.96 5.77 -1.37
C TRP A 251 8.53 5.26 -1.21
N THR A 252 7.57 6.05 -0.70
CA THR A 252 6.16 5.66 -0.73
C THR A 252 5.63 5.63 -2.16
N GLY A 253 6.05 6.58 -3.02
CA GLY A 253 5.79 6.54 -4.46
C GLY A 253 6.39 5.29 -5.11
N VAL A 254 7.64 4.95 -4.80
CA VAL A 254 8.29 3.71 -5.27
C VAL A 254 7.58 2.45 -4.76
N ALA A 255 7.05 2.46 -3.54
CA ALA A 255 6.31 1.33 -2.99
C ALA A 255 5.01 1.03 -3.75
N LEU A 256 4.40 2.01 -4.42
CA LEU A 256 3.28 1.77 -5.34
C LEU A 256 3.69 0.90 -6.55
N PHE A 257 4.99 0.80 -6.84
CA PHE A 257 5.55 -0.11 -7.86
C PHE A 257 6.01 -1.45 -7.28
N ALA A 258 5.90 -1.69 -5.97
CA ALA A 258 6.36 -2.95 -5.37
C ALA A 258 5.60 -4.19 -5.90
N THR A 259 4.43 -3.98 -6.53
CA THR A 259 3.72 -4.95 -7.38
C THR A 259 4.52 -5.40 -8.62
N ILE A 260 5.42 -4.57 -9.15
CA ILE A 260 6.37 -4.87 -10.25
C ILE A 260 7.71 -5.37 -9.68
N SER A 261 8.14 -4.85 -8.52
CA SER A 261 9.49 -5.07 -7.97
C SER A 261 9.80 -6.53 -7.64
N HIS A 262 8.83 -7.34 -7.21
CA HIS A 262 9.07 -8.77 -6.96
C HIS A 262 9.33 -9.57 -8.25
N ASN A 263 8.60 -9.28 -9.33
CA ASN A 263 8.79 -9.92 -10.64
C ASN A 263 10.06 -9.42 -11.33
N VAL A 264 10.43 -8.16 -11.14
CA VAL A 264 11.71 -7.58 -11.56
C VAL A 264 12.88 -8.22 -10.80
N ALA A 265 12.78 -8.35 -9.47
CA ALA A 265 13.83 -8.98 -8.66
C ALA A 265 14.07 -10.45 -9.04
N LEU A 266 13.02 -11.21 -9.38
CA LEU A 266 13.13 -12.55 -9.95
C LEU A 266 13.76 -12.54 -11.35
N ALA A 267 13.37 -11.60 -12.22
CA ALA A 267 13.97 -11.45 -13.55
C ALA A 267 15.48 -11.14 -13.50
N PHE A 268 15.97 -10.48 -12.43
CA PHE A 268 17.38 -10.16 -12.21
C PHE A 268 18.11 -11.09 -11.21
N ALA A 269 17.44 -12.13 -10.71
CA ALA A 269 17.99 -12.99 -9.67
C ALA A 269 19.21 -13.79 -10.15
N ASN A 270 19.17 -14.28 -11.38
CA ASN A 270 20.25 -15.06 -11.98
C ASN A 270 21.31 -14.14 -12.59
N VAL A 271 22.51 -14.10 -11.99
CA VAL A 271 23.61 -13.19 -12.37
C VAL A 271 24.01 -13.37 -13.85
N GLU A 272 23.93 -14.60 -14.37
CA GLU A 272 24.29 -14.92 -15.75
C GLU A 272 23.30 -14.38 -16.79
N GLU A 273 22.07 -14.07 -16.38
CA GLU A 273 20.96 -13.70 -17.27
C GLU A 273 20.54 -12.24 -17.11
N ARG A 274 21.19 -11.49 -16.20
CA ARG A 274 20.84 -10.10 -15.85
C ARG A 274 20.83 -9.15 -17.04
N GLU A 275 21.82 -9.24 -17.91
CA GLU A 275 21.94 -8.35 -19.08
C GLU A 275 20.81 -8.62 -20.09
N ALA A 276 20.46 -9.89 -20.29
CA ALA A 276 19.34 -10.28 -21.14
C ALA A 276 18.00 -9.84 -20.54
N ALA A 277 17.80 -10.07 -19.24
CA ALA A 277 16.62 -9.62 -18.50
C ALA A 277 16.49 -8.09 -18.49
N LEU A 278 17.61 -7.36 -18.37
CA LEU A 278 17.64 -5.89 -18.42
C LEU A 278 17.14 -5.38 -19.75
N LEU A 279 17.67 -5.93 -20.83
CA LEU A 279 17.38 -5.46 -22.16
C LEU A 279 15.97 -5.87 -22.63
N THR A 280 15.48 -7.05 -22.21
CA THR A 280 14.06 -7.42 -22.36
C THR A 280 13.15 -6.47 -21.60
N PHE A 281 13.46 -6.16 -20.35
CA PHE A 281 12.67 -5.27 -19.51
C PHE A 281 12.63 -3.85 -20.09
N LEU A 282 13.79 -3.27 -20.44
CA LEU A 282 13.89 -1.92 -20.99
C LEU A 282 13.17 -1.80 -22.34
N CYS A 283 13.33 -2.79 -23.22
CA CYS A 283 12.65 -2.79 -24.51
C CYS A 283 11.13 -2.96 -24.33
N SER A 284 10.68 -3.88 -23.49
CA SER A 284 9.24 -4.07 -23.20
C SER A 284 8.61 -2.83 -22.57
N ALA A 285 9.33 -2.17 -21.66
CA ALA A 285 8.90 -0.96 -20.97
C ALA A 285 8.95 0.30 -21.84
N SER A 286 9.69 0.28 -22.96
CA SER A 286 9.86 1.45 -23.84
C SER A 286 8.57 1.85 -24.59
N GLY A 287 7.59 0.96 -24.68
CA GLY A 287 6.37 1.16 -25.46
C GLY A 287 6.60 1.24 -26.98
N VAL A 288 7.82 0.99 -27.46
CA VAL A 288 8.18 1.05 -28.88
C VAL A 288 7.50 -0.07 -29.66
N GLN A 289 6.77 0.31 -30.72
CA GLN A 289 6.12 -0.63 -31.62
C GLN A 289 6.81 -0.60 -32.98
N PHE A 290 7.29 -1.75 -33.44
CA PHE A 290 7.75 -1.93 -34.82
C PHE A 290 6.79 -2.84 -35.55
N TRP A 291 6.35 -2.39 -36.73
CA TRP A 291 5.57 -3.18 -37.69
C TRP A 291 4.23 -3.67 -37.11
N GLY A 292 3.62 -2.86 -36.23
CA GLY A 292 2.36 -3.21 -35.57
C GLY A 292 2.50 -4.25 -34.46
N ILE A 293 3.71 -4.72 -34.15
CA ILE A 293 3.97 -5.68 -33.09
C ILE A 293 4.49 -4.93 -31.86
N GLY A 294 3.84 -5.21 -30.70
CA GLY A 294 4.10 -4.53 -29.43
C GLY A 294 5.51 -4.72 -28.88
N SER A 295 5.96 -3.76 -28.06
CA SER A 295 7.30 -3.71 -27.44
C SER A 295 7.69 -4.97 -26.66
N ALA A 296 6.73 -5.70 -26.10
CA ALA A 296 6.98 -6.95 -25.37
C ALA A 296 7.58 -8.05 -26.25
N PHE A 297 7.13 -8.17 -27.51
CA PHE A 297 7.64 -9.15 -28.46
C PHE A 297 9.09 -8.83 -28.84
N TRP A 298 9.35 -7.57 -29.16
CA TRP A 298 10.69 -7.10 -29.51
C TRP A 298 11.64 -7.19 -28.31
N GLY A 299 11.16 -6.91 -27.10
CA GLY A 299 11.92 -7.11 -25.87
C GLY A 299 12.29 -8.57 -25.63
N LEU A 300 11.41 -9.51 -25.94
CA LEU A 300 11.70 -10.94 -25.83
C LEU A 300 12.77 -11.38 -26.85
N ILE A 301 12.63 -10.99 -28.13
CA ILE A 301 13.63 -11.31 -29.18
C ILE A 301 15.00 -10.78 -28.78
N LEU A 302 15.05 -9.52 -28.36
CA LEU A 302 16.28 -8.85 -28.01
C LEU A 302 16.93 -9.46 -26.76
N GLY A 303 16.14 -9.86 -25.77
CA GLY A 303 16.61 -10.63 -24.62
C GLY A 303 17.20 -11.98 -24.97
N ILE A 304 16.49 -12.76 -25.79
CA ILE A 304 16.95 -14.08 -26.24
C ILE A 304 18.26 -13.95 -27.02
N PHE A 305 18.36 -12.95 -27.91
CA PHE A 305 19.59 -12.68 -28.64
C PHE A 305 20.78 -12.40 -27.71
N VAL A 306 20.59 -11.53 -26.73
CA VAL A 306 21.61 -11.20 -25.72
C VAL A 306 21.98 -12.42 -24.88
N LEU A 307 20.99 -13.20 -24.45
CA LEU A 307 21.19 -14.42 -23.67
C LEU A 307 22.05 -15.45 -24.44
N ILE A 308 21.77 -15.66 -25.73
CA ILE A 308 22.54 -16.55 -26.59
C ILE A 308 23.98 -16.04 -26.75
N LEU A 309 24.16 -14.75 -27.00
CA LEU A 309 25.47 -14.12 -27.19
C LEU A 309 26.36 -14.28 -25.95
N PHE A 310 25.82 -14.06 -24.75
CA PHE A 310 26.58 -14.21 -23.50
C PHE A 310 26.84 -15.68 -23.12
N ARG A 311 25.91 -16.60 -23.39
CA ARG A 311 26.13 -18.05 -23.20
C ARG A 311 27.21 -18.60 -24.13
N LEU A 312 27.31 -18.10 -25.37
CA LEU A 312 28.36 -18.48 -26.32
C LEU A 312 29.76 -18.02 -25.86
N LYS A 313 29.87 -16.86 -25.21
CA LYS A 313 31.15 -16.35 -24.65
C LYS A 313 31.63 -17.16 -23.44
N LEU A 314 30.73 -17.67 -22.61
CA LEU A 314 31.10 -18.47 -21.43
C LEU A 314 31.66 -19.85 -21.81
N LYS A 315 31.23 -20.42 -22.94
CA LYS A 315 31.71 -21.72 -23.44
C LYS A 315 33.12 -21.66 -24.06
N ASN A 316 33.64 -20.45 -24.32
CA ASN A 316 34.94 -20.20 -24.95
C ASN A 316 36.03 -19.70 -23.98
N LYS A 317 35.81 -19.81 -22.66
CA LYS A 317 36.90 -19.66 -21.69
C LYS A 317 37.57 -21.04 -21.49
N PRO A 318 38.89 -21.17 -21.71
CA PRO A 318 39.62 -22.40 -21.39
C PRO A 318 39.63 -22.67 -19.89
#